data_AF-A0A966IDP7-F1
#
_entry.id   AF-A0A966IDP7-F1
#
_cell.length_a   1.000
_cell.length_b   1.000
_cell.length_c   1.000
_cell.angle_alpha   90.00
_cell.angle_beta   90.00
_cell.angle_gamma   90.00
#
_symmetry.space_group_name_H-M   'P 1'
#
loop_
_entity.id
_entity.type
_entity.pdbx_description
1 polymer ?
#
loop_
_entity_poly.entity_id
_entity_poly.type
_entity_poly.pdbx_seq_one_letter_code
_entity_poly.pdbx_strand_id
1 'polypeptide(L)'
;MDIEVEVEEVAPTLGWRSRMQFTVSENRKIAMYQARSNKLIEIDECKIAHQSIKIADLNAQKLPAGKKVDVAVGSDGEVVVAIEGRENFALVNQNVNGFNFSLTPESFWQSHIAAPKTLVDAVLEFAELKIGDHLYDLYSGVGLFASSALKLIGDTGRITLIEESASAITDARRNFANYANVEIVEGKVERELKRFVKGDVVIIDPPRSGAGERVIRQILALSPRTLIYVACDPAALARDTEILERFDYALDGIRAFDLFPMTQHIESVARFIRRG
;
A
#
# COMPACT_ATOMS: atom_id res chain seq x y z
N MET A 1 5.13 -3.26 27.66
CA MET A 1 3.67 -3.21 27.83
C MET A 1 3.13 -4.47 27.18
N ASP A 2 2.32 -5.25 27.89
CA ASP A 2 1.61 -6.36 27.25
C ASP A 2 0.40 -5.76 26.54
N ILE A 3 0.38 -5.84 25.21
CA ILE A 3 -0.71 -5.36 24.37
C ILE A 3 -1.40 -6.59 23.79
N GLU A 4 -2.69 -6.76 24.09
CA GLU A 4 -3.52 -7.76 23.44
C GLU A 4 -3.95 -7.22 22.07
N VAL A 5 -3.69 -8.00 21.02
CA VAL A 5 -4.01 -7.62 19.64
C VAL A 5 -4.86 -8.72 19.03
N GLU A 6 -6.11 -8.40 18.75
CA GLU A 6 -6.99 -9.25 17.96
C GLU A 6 -6.82 -8.89 16.48
N VAL A 7 -6.73 -9.91 15.62
CA VAL A 7 -6.70 -9.69 14.17
C VAL A 7 -8.14 -9.51 13.70
N GLU A 8 -8.45 -8.31 13.24
CA GLU A 8 -9.77 -7.94 12.75
C GLU A 8 -10.03 -8.58 11.38
N GLU A 9 -11.10 -9.37 11.27
CA GLU A 9 -11.54 -9.90 9.97
C GLU A 9 -12.04 -8.76 9.08
N VAL A 10 -11.54 -8.70 7.84
CA VAL A 10 -12.00 -7.73 6.85
C VAL A 10 -12.80 -8.44 5.77
N ALA A 11 -14.09 -8.13 5.70
CA ALA A 11 -14.99 -8.68 4.71
C ALA A 11 -14.80 -8.00 3.33
N PRO A 12 -15.03 -8.72 2.21
CA PRO A 12 -15.42 -10.14 2.16
C PRO A 12 -14.23 -11.09 2.26
N THR A 13 -14.43 -12.31 2.77
CA THR A 13 -13.35 -13.31 2.89
C THR A 13 -13.12 -14.14 1.61
N LEU A 14 -14.03 -14.04 0.63
CA LEU A 14 -13.91 -14.56 -0.73
C LEU A 14 -14.18 -13.43 -1.73
N GLY A 15 -13.66 -13.58 -2.96
CA GLY A 15 -13.88 -12.57 -3.99
C GLY A 15 -13.33 -11.17 -3.65
N TRP A 16 -12.37 -11.08 -2.74
CA TRP A 16 -11.83 -9.80 -2.28
C TRP A 16 -10.72 -9.23 -3.15
N ARG A 17 -10.04 -10.09 -3.93
CA ARG A 17 -8.79 -9.75 -4.60
C ARG A 17 -9.07 -9.03 -5.92
N SER A 18 -8.99 -7.71 -5.91
CA SER A 18 -9.23 -6.85 -7.07
C SER A 18 -8.02 -6.70 -7.99
N ARG A 19 -6.82 -7.12 -7.54
CA ARG A 19 -5.61 -7.14 -8.35
C ARG A 19 -4.93 -8.51 -8.35
N MET A 20 -4.73 -9.06 -9.54
CA MET A 20 -4.15 -10.38 -9.74
C MET A 20 -3.18 -10.39 -10.90
N GLN A 21 -2.04 -11.03 -10.69
CA GLN A 21 -1.09 -11.34 -11.75
C GLN A 21 -1.17 -12.85 -12.05
N PHE A 22 -1.32 -13.18 -13.32
CA PHE A 22 -1.31 -14.54 -13.82
C PHE A 22 -0.17 -14.74 -14.81
N THR A 23 0.16 -16.01 -15.09
CA THR A 23 1.00 -16.40 -16.22
C THR A 23 0.17 -17.20 -17.20
N VAL A 24 0.34 -16.98 -18.50
CA VAL A 24 -0.32 -17.79 -19.52
C VAL A 24 0.47 -19.08 -19.76
N SER A 25 -0.17 -20.24 -19.62
CA SER A 25 0.42 -21.56 -19.89
C SER A 25 0.68 -21.79 -21.38
N GLU A 26 1.40 -22.86 -21.71
CA GLU A 26 1.59 -23.32 -23.10
C GLU A 26 0.27 -23.64 -23.81
N ASN A 27 -0.75 -24.10 -23.07
CA ASN A 27 -2.10 -24.33 -23.62
C ASN A 27 -2.92 -23.04 -23.76
N ARG A 28 -2.30 -21.87 -23.56
CA ARG A 28 -2.93 -20.54 -23.61
C ARG A 28 -4.05 -20.34 -22.59
N LYS A 29 -3.92 -20.98 -21.43
CA LYS A 29 -4.79 -20.76 -20.28
C LYS A 29 -4.10 -19.92 -19.22
N ILE A 30 -4.89 -19.16 -18.48
CA ILE A 30 -4.50 -18.51 -17.24
C ILE A 30 -4.04 -19.58 -16.24
N ALA A 31 -2.86 -19.34 -15.66
CA ALA A 31 -2.24 -20.23 -14.70
C ALA A 31 -1.57 -19.45 -13.57
N MET A 32 -1.36 -20.13 -12.45
CA MET A 32 -0.58 -19.65 -11.31
C MET A 32 0.53 -20.66 -10.99
N TYR A 33 1.60 -20.20 -10.36
CA TYR A 33 2.65 -21.09 -9.90
C TYR A 33 2.18 -21.92 -8.70
N GLN A 34 2.47 -23.22 -8.73
CA GLN A 34 2.36 -24.06 -7.55
C GLN A 34 3.30 -23.54 -6.46
N ALA A 35 2.86 -23.61 -5.20
CA ALA A 35 3.66 -23.16 -4.05
C ALA A 35 5.08 -23.75 -4.08
N ARG A 36 6.09 -22.86 -3.96
CA ARG A 36 7.53 -23.20 -3.94
C ARG A 36 7.99 -24.00 -5.16
N SER A 37 7.42 -23.72 -6.33
CA SER A 37 7.70 -24.45 -7.57
C SER A 37 7.60 -23.53 -8.80
N ASN A 38 8.31 -23.87 -9.87
CA ASN A 38 8.17 -23.23 -11.18
C ASN A 38 7.09 -23.89 -12.04
N LYS A 39 6.36 -24.87 -11.50
CA LYS A 39 5.25 -25.54 -12.19
C LYS A 39 4.04 -24.62 -12.26
N LEU A 40 3.58 -24.34 -13.48
CA LEU A 40 2.31 -23.66 -13.72
C LEU A 40 1.13 -24.62 -13.55
N ILE A 41 0.11 -24.15 -12.84
CA ILE A 41 -1.17 -24.82 -12.64
C ILE A 41 -2.22 -23.97 -13.34
N GLU A 42 -2.81 -24.52 -14.40
CA GLU A 42 -3.93 -23.90 -15.09
C GLU A 42 -5.14 -23.86 -14.17
N ILE A 43 -5.87 -22.75 -14.20
CA ILE A 43 -7.04 -22.55 -13.37
C ILE A 43 -8.23 -22.17 -14.25
N ASP A 44 -9.39 -22.69 -13.88
CA ASP A 44 -10.67 -22.30 -14.48
C ASP A 44 -11.47 -21.38 -13.54
N GLU A 45 -11.12 -21.36 -12.24
CA GLU A 45 -11.70 -20.49 -11.22
C GLU A 45 -10.65 -20.07 -10.17
N CYS A 46 -10.90 -18.96 -9.48
CA CYS A 46 -10.11 -18.53 -8.34
C CYS A 46 -11.02 -17.90 -7.28
N LYS A 47 -11.20 -18.58 -6.13
CA LYS A 47 -12.19 -18.17 -5.12
C LYS A 47 -11.92 -16.82 -4.45
N ILE A 48 -10.66 -16.40 -4.42
CA ILE A 48 -10.28 -15.09 -3.87
C ILE A 48 -10.40 -13.97 -4.91
N ALA A 49 -10.43 -14.29 -6.21
CA ALA A 49 -10.50 -13.29 -7.28
C ALA A 49 -11.80 -12.51 -7.22
N HIS A 50 -11.72 -11.19 -7.33
CA HIS A 50 -12.91 -10.35 -7.39
C HIS A 50 -13.89 -10.85 -8.43
N GLN A 51 -15.19 -10.77 -8.14
CA GLN A 51 -16.24 -11.35 -8.98
C GLN A 51 -16.22 -10.85 -10.43
N SER A 52 -15.68 -9.66 -10.70
CA SER A 52 -15.50 -9.13 -12.06
C SER A 52 -14.37 -9.80 -12.84
N ILE A 53 -13.41 -10.44 -12.16
CA ILE A 53 -12.31 -11.19 -12.78
C ILE A 53 -12.84 -12.57 -13.20
N LYS A 54 -13.34 -12.67 -14.43
CA LYS A 54 -13.85 -13.92 -15.00
C LYS A 54 -12.72 -14.71 -15.68
N ILE A 55 -12.18 -15.72 -14.98
CA ILE A 55 -11.08 -16.57 -15.50
C ILE A 55 -11.46 -17.26 -16.81
N ALA A 56 -12.71 -17.71 -16.96
CA ALA A 56 -13.22 -18.29 -18.20
C ALA A 56 -13.13 -17.32 -19.39
N ASP A 57 -13.46 -16.04 -19.19
CA ASP A 57 -13.40 -15.02 -20.23
C ASP A 57 -11.94 -14.70 -20.61
N LEU A 58 -11.04 -14.66 -19.63
CA LEU A 58 -9.60 -14.51 -19.89
C LEU A 58 -9.05 -15.71 -20.68
N ASN A 59 -9.45 -16.93 -20.34
CA ASN A 59 -9.07 -18.14 -21.08
C ASN A 59 -9.61 -18.14 -22.52
N ALA A 60 -10.81 -17.61 -22.74
CA ALA A 60 -11.41 -17.51 -24.07
C ALA A 60 -10.64 -16.56 -25.02
N GLN A 61 -9.92 -15.57 -24.48
CA GLN A 61 -9.13 -14.61 -25.26
C GLN A 61 -7.86 -15.23 -25.89
N LYS A 62 -7.47 -16.45 -25.50
CA LYS A 62 -6.28 -17.16 -26.01
C LYS A 62 -5.02 -16.28 -25.99
N LEU A 63 -4.74 -15.71 -24.82
CA LEU A 63 -3.62 -14.81 -24.59
C LEU A 63 -2.27 -15.47 -24.96
N PRO A 64 -1.21 -14.69 -25.23
CA PRO A 64 0.08 -15.25 -25.65
C PRO A 64 0.72 -16.07 -24.53
N ALA A 65 1.14 -17.31 -24.84
CA ALA A 65 1.80 -18.21 -23.89
C ALA A 65 3.09 -17.60 -23.30
N GLY A 66 3.37 -17.93 -22.04
CA GLY A 66 4.54 -17.46 -21.29
C GLY A 66 4.48 -16.01 -20.82
N LYS A 67 3.46 -15.24 -21.22
CA LYS A 67 3.30 -13.84 -20.79
C LYS A 67 2.65 -13.73 -19.43
N LYS A 68 3.04 -12.68 -18.70
CA LYS A 68 2.31 -12.22 -17.52
C LYS A 68 1.09 -11.41 -17.93
N VAL A 69 0.03 -11.57 -17.15
CA VAL A 69 -1.25 -10.89 -17.33
C VAL A 69 -1.64 -10.28 -16.00
N ASP A 70 -1.59 -8.95 -15.90
CA ASP A 70 -2.03 -8.19 -14.75
C ASP A 70 -3.49 -7.80 -14.96
N VAL A 71 -4.35 -8.16 -14.01
CA VAL A 71 -5.78 -7.86 -14.02
C VAL A 71 -6.11 -7.03 -12.81
N ALA A 72 -6.72 -5.87 -13.03
CA ALA A 72 -7.08 -4.93 -11.98
C ALA A 72 -8.55 -4.50 -12.14
N VAL A 73 -9.28 -4.44 -11.02
CA VAL A 73 -10.66 -3.99 -10.97
C VAL A 73 -10.73 -2.59 -10.33
N GLY A 74 -11.35 -1.65 -11.04
CA GLY A 74 -11.63 -0.30 -10.54
C GLY A 74 -12.77 -0.26 -9.52
N SER A 75 -12.88 0.84 -8.79
CA SER A 75 -14.01 1.09 -7.88
C SER A 75 -15.36 1.24 -8.60
N ASP A 76 -15.32 1.55 -9.89
CA ASP A 76 -16.45 1.56 -10.83
C ASP A 76 -16.83 0.15 -11.34
N GLY A 77 -16.04 -0.87 -10.99
CA GLY A 77 -16.21 -2.26 -11.45
C GLY A 77 -15.57 -2.54 -12.81
N GLU A 78 -14.95 -1.55 -13.46
CA GLU A 78 -14.24 -1.77 -14.71
C GLU A 78 -13.04 -2.69 -14.51
N VAL A 79 -12.81 -3.59 -15.46
CA VAL A 79 -11.71 -4.55 -15.42
C VAL A 79 -10.68 -4.15 -16.47
N VAL A 80 -9.48 -3.83 -16.03
CA VAL A 80 -8.34 -3.55 -16.89
C VAL A 80 -7.43 -4.77 -16.92
N VAL A 81 -7.03 -5.18 -18.12
CA VAL A 81 -6.10 -6.29 -18.36
C VAL A 81 -4.87 -5.76 -19.07
N ALA A 82 -3.71 -5.86 -18.43
CA ALA A 82 -2.41 -5.55 -19.00
C ALA A 82 -1.65 -6.85 -19.31
N ILE A 83 -0.97 -6.90 -20.45
CA ILE A 83 -0.22 -8.08 -20.89
C ILE A 83 1.23 -7.67 -21.09
N GLU A 84 2.14 -8.43 -20.49
CA GLU A 84 3.58 -8.18 -20.58
C GLU A 84 4.06 -8.02 -22.03
N GLY A 85 4.75 -6.90 -22.29
CA GLY A 85 5.30 -6.57 -23.59
C GLY A 85 4.29 -5.99 -24.59
N ARG A 86 3.07 -5.65 -24.15
CA ARG A 86 2.12 -4.83 -24.91
C ARG A 86 2.02 -3.45 -24.28
N GLU A 87 1.93 -2.41 -25.11
CA GLU A 87 1.60 -1.08 -24.61
C GLU A 87 0.18 -1.08 -24.05
N ASN A 88 0.03 -0.50 -22.86
CA ASN A 88 -1.26 -0.31 -22.22
C ASN A 88 -1.32 1.11 -21.65
N PHE A 89 -2.35 1.86 -22.06
CA PHE A 89 -2.60 3.23 -21.60
C PHE A 89 -3.87 3.31 -20.74
N ALA A 90 -4.54 2.18 -20.49
CA ALA A 90 -5.72 2.13 -19.64
C ALA A 90 -5.33 2.45 -18.20
N LEU A 91 -6.19 3.21 -17.53
CA LEU A 91 -6.06 3.53 -16.12
C LEU A 91 -7.15 2.79 -15.34
N VAL A 92 -6.80 2.39 -14.13
CA VAL A 92 -7.72 1.81 -13.15
C VAL A 92 -8.14 2.93 -12.21
N ASN A 93 -9.43 3.26 -12.21
CA ASN A 93 -9.97 4.28 -11.32
C ASN A 93 -10.28 3.67 -9.96
N GLN A 94 -9.83 4.32 -8.89
CA GLN A 94 -10.13 3.93 -7.50
C GLN A 94 -10.70 5.11 -6.73
N ASN A 95 -11.60 4.85 -5.79
CA ASN A 95 -12.12 5.86 -4.87
C ASN A 95 -11.89 5.42 -3.43
N VAL A 96 -11.24 6.27 -2.64
CA VAL A 96 -11.07 6.05 -1.21
C VAL A 96 -11.44 7.34 -0.48
N ASN A 97 -12.42 7.26 0.42
CA ASN A 97 -12.91 8.40 1.21
C ASN A 97 -13.20 9.67 0.37
N GLY A 98 -13.70 9.48 -0.86
CA GLY A 98 -14.05 10.56 -1.79
C GLY A 98 -12.89 11.12 -2.61
N PHE A 99 -11.66 10.62 -2.45
CA PHE A 99 -10.53 10.94 -3.32
C PHE A 99 -10.47 9.94 -4.48
N ASN A 100 -10.37 10.45 -5.71
CA ASN A 100 -10.26 9.63 -6.91
C ASN A 100 -8.78 9.46 -7.30
N PHE A 101 -8.37 8.21 -7.49
CA PHE A 101 -7.07 7.85 -8.01
C PHE A 101 -7.22 7.30 -9.42
N SER A 102 -6.32 7.69 -10.32
CA SER A 102 -6.19 7.08 -11.64
C SER A 102 -4.83 6.42 -11.76
N LEU A 103 -4.82 5.09 -11.75
CA LEU A 103 -3.63 4.27 -11.54
C LEU A 103 -3.28 3.46 -12.79
N THR A 104 -2.00 3.25 -13.04
CA THR A 104 -1.60 2.22 -14.01
C THR A 104 -1.87 0.81 -13.42
N PRO A 105 -2.16 -0.20 -14.27
CA PRO A 105 -2.36 -1.57 -13.83
C PRO A 105 -1.16 -2.16 -13.08
N GLU A 106 0.05 -1.71 -13.41
CA GLU A 106 1.32 -2.18 -12.87
C GLU A 106 1.71 -1.51 -11.54
N SER A 107 1.17 -0.33 -11.25
CA SER A 107 1.38 0.35 -9.96
C SER A 107 0.84 -0.48 -8.80
N PHE A 108 1.56 -0.46 -7.67
CA PHE A 108 1.10 -1.09 -6.45
C PHE A 108 -0.19 -0.44 -5.97
N TRP A 109 -1.13 -1.28 -5.56
CA TRP A 109 -2.37 -0.91 -4.91
C TRP A 109 -2.80 -2.05 -4.01
N GLN A 110 -3.52 -1.73 -2.94
CA GLN A 110 -4.00 -2.72 -2.00
C GLN A 110 -4.91 -3.74 -2.71
N SER A 111 -4.57 -5.02 -2.59
CA SER A 111 -5.21 -6.07 -3.38
C SER A 111 -6.63 -6.39 -2.91
N HIS A 112 -6.92 -6.18 -1.63
CA HIS A 112 -8.24 -6.40 -1.06
C HIS A 112 -9.13 -5.17 -1.28
N ILE A 113 -10.34 -5.33 -1.80
CA ILE A 113 -11.25 -4.21 -2.11
C ILE A 113 -11.49 -3.27 -0.94
N ALA A 114 -11.57 -3.80 0.28
CA ALA A 114 -11.76 -3.00 1.51
C ALA A 114 -10.45 -2.50 2.15
N ALA A 115 -9.27 -3.00 1.73
CA ALA A 115 -8.00 -2.64 2.36
C ALA A 115 -7.65 -1.15 2.26
N PRO A 116 -7.81 -0.44 1.11
CA PRO A 116 -7.48 0.97 1.03
C PRO A 116 -8.21 1.80 2.09
N LYS A 117 -9.52 1.58 2.23
CA LYS A 117 -10.33 2.30 3.22
C LYS A 117 -9.98 1.89 4.65
N THR A 118 -9.87 0.59 4.91
CA THR A 118 -9.59 0.06 6.26
C THR A 118 -8.25 0.60 6.80
N LEU A 119 -7.20 0.55 5.98
CA LEU A 119 -5.88 1.03 6.36
C LEU A 119 -5.85 2.55 6.50
N VAL A 120 -6.47 3.29 5.58
CA VAL A 120 -6.55 4.76 5.68
C VAL A 120 -7.27 5.17 6.96
N ASP A 121 -8.42 4.57 7.27
CA ASP A 121 -9.19 4.93 8.45
C ASP A 121 -8.37 4.65 9.74
N ALA A 122 -7.74 3.47 9.84
CA ALA A 122 -6.90 3.12 10.99
C ALA A 122 -5.66 4.02 11.13
N VAL A 123 -4.99 4.34 10.02
CA VAL A 123 -3.83 5.24 10.01
C VAL A 123 -4.23 6.65 10.45
N LEU A 124 -5.34 7.18 9.93
CA LEU A 124 -5.79 8.54 10.27
C LEU A 124 -6.30 8.65 11.70
N GLU A 125 -6.95 7.60 12.23
CA GLU A 125 -7.34 7.51 13.63
C GLU A 125 -6.11 7.66 14.54
N PHE A 126 -5.04 6.93 14.26
CA PHE A 126 -3.80 6.99 15.05
C PHE A 126 -2.94 8.23 14.80
N ALA A 127 -2.97 8.78 13.59
CA ALA A 127 -2.11 9.89 13.20
C ALA A 127 -2.41 11.18 14.00
N GLU A 128 -3.65 11.35 14.49
CA GLU A 128 -4.10 12.55 15.21
C GLU A 128 -3.64 13.85 14.52
N LEU A 129 -3.89 13.90 13.19
CA LEU A 129 -3.51 15.03 12.34
C LEU A 129 -4.17 16.33 12.81
N LYS A 130 -3.41 17.41 12.72
CA LYS A 130 -3.86 18.77 13.05
C LYS A 130 -3.74 19.68 11.84
N ILE A 131 -4.57 20.71 11.80
CA ILE A 131 -4.46 21.77 10.80
C ILE A 131 -3.07 22.39 10.89
N GLY A 132 -2.39 22.49 9.74
CA GLY A 132 -1.03 23.02 9.64
C GLY A 132 0.09 22.00 9.86
N ASP A 133 -0.22 20.73 10.18
CA ASP A 133 0.82 19.69 10.30
C ASP A 133 1.56 19.50 8.98
N HIS A 134 2.86 19.21 9.09
CA HIS A 134 3.66 18.67 8.01
C HIS A 134 3.72 17.13 8.14
N LEU A 135 3.01 16.46 7.24
CA LEU A 135 2.97 15.01 7.10
C LEU A 135 4.05 14.51 6.14
N TYR A 136 4.78 13.47 6.54
CA TYR A 136 5.61 12.66 5.67
C TYR A 136 4.95 11.31 5.43
N ASP A 137 4.80 10.91 4.17
CA ASP A 137 4.35 9.59 3.76
C ASP A 137 5.52 8.93 3.02
N LEU A 138 6.16 7.96 3.66
CA LEU A 138 7.38 7.31 3.18
C LEU A 138 7.04 5.94 2.61
N TYR A 139 7.69 5.58 1.49
CA TYR A 139 7.25 4.45 0.67
C TYR A 139 5.81 4.65 0.18
N SER A 140 5.49 5.92 -0.14
CA SER A 140 4.11 6.40 -0.30
C SER A 140 3.31 5.75 -1.43
N GLY A 141 3.99 5.05 -2.35
CA GLY A 141 3.39 4.53 -3.55
C GLY A 141 2.67 5.64 -4.32
N VAL A 142 1.36 5.47 -4.49
CA VAL A 142 0.50 6.41 -5.23
C VAL A 142 -0.12 7.49 -4.33
N GLY A 143 0.30 7.57 -3.06
CA GLY A 143 -0.16 8.51 -2.04
C GLY A 143 -1.50 8.14 -1.40
N LEU A 144 -1.70 6.85 -1.08
CA LEU A 144 -2.94 6.37 -0.48
C LEU A 144 -3.28 7.12 0.82
N PHE A 145 -2.34 7.19 1.76
CA PHE A 145 -2.58 7.84 3.06
C PHE A 145 -2.64 9.36 2.94
N ALA A 146 -1.70 9.94 2.17
CA ALA A 146 -1.70 11.38 1.88
C ALA A 146 -3.03 11.91 1.34
N SER A 147 -3.71 11.15 0.48
CA SER A 147 -4.98 11.56 -0.14
C SER A 147 -6.04 11.98 0.87
N SER A 148 -6.13 11.26 2.00
CA SER A 148 -7.16 11.47 3.02
C SER A 148 -6.67 12.41 4.13
N ALA A 149 -5.36 12.59 4.26
CA ALA A 149 -4.75 13.59 5.14
C ALA A 149 -4.98 15.04 4.67
N LEU A 150 -5.10 15.27 3.35
CA LEU A 150 -5.23 16.61 2.74
C LEU A 150 -6.28 17.48 3.44
N LYS A 151 -7.50 16.96 3.64
CA LYS A 151 -8.60 17.70 4.26
C LYS A 151 -8.36 17.98 5.75
N LEU A 152 -7.63 17.10 6.43
CA LEU A 152 -7.41 17.16 7.87
C LEU A 152 -6.33 18.19 8.24
N ILE A 153 -5.26 18.26 7.45
CA ILE A 153 -4.18 19.24 7.68
C ILE A 153 -4.51 20.63 7.12
N GLY A 154 -5.49 20.72 6.21
CA GLY A 154 -5.93 21.97 5.59
C GLY A 154 -4.88 22.64 4.69
N ASP A 155 -5.22 23.80 4.15
CA ASP A 155 -4.39 24.51 3.16
C ASP A 155 -3.04 25.02 3.73
N THR A 156 -2.96 25.17 5.05
CA THR A 156 -1.73 25.58 5.74
C THR A 156 -0.80 24.41 6.04
N GLY A 157 -1.30 23.17 5.96
CA GLY A 157 -0.51 21.96 6.16
C GLY A 157 0.30 21.61 4.92
N ARG A 158 1.25 20.69 5.08
CA ARG A 158 2.13 20.23 4.01
C ARG A 158 2.21 18.71 4.00
N ILE A 159 2.27 18.12 2.81
CA ILE A 159 2.52 16.68 2.65
C ILE A 159 3.81 16.50 1.84
N THR A 160 4.68 15.61 2.29
CA THR A 160 5.85 15.16 1.54
C THR A 160 5.74 13.66 1.29
N LEU A 161 5.57 13.28 0.03
CA LEU A 161 5.62 11.91 -0.45
C LEU A 161 7.05 11.55 -0.82
N ILE A 162 7.57 10.42 -0.34
CA ILE A 162 8.86 9.88 -0.80
C ILE A 162 8.65 8.48 -1.37
N GLU A 163 8.98 8.31 -2.64
CA GLU A 163 8.76 7.08 -3.41
C GLU A 163 9.88 6.86 -4.45
N GLU A 164 10.26 5.60 -4.71
CA GLU A 164 11.29 5.24 -5.70
C GLU A 164 10.74 4.59 -6.97
N SER A 165 9.53 4.04 -6.93
CA SER A 165 8.86 3.40 -8.06
C SER A 165 8.38 4.44 -9.07
N ALA A 166 8.96 4.41 -10.27
CA ALA A 166 8.64 5.35 -11.34
C ALA A 166 7.15 5.33 -11.75
N SER A 167 6.50 4.16 -11.74
CA SER A 167 5.06 4.04 -12.06
C SER A 167 4.22 4.70 -10.97
N ALA A 168 4.55 4.44 -9.70
CA ALA A 168 3.84 5.00 -8.56
C ALA A 168 3.99 6.53 -8.49
N ILE A 169 5.19 7.05 -8.77
CA ILE A 169 5.48 8.49 -8.85
C ILE A 169 4.69 9.16 -9.97
N THR A 170 4.61 8.51 -11.14
CA THR A 170 3.84 9.03 -12.27
C THR A 170 2.36 9.14 -11.91
N ASP A 171 1.82 8.11 -11.27
CA ASP A 171 0.44 8.09 -10.82
C ASP A 171 0.18 9.10 -9.69
N ALA A 172 1.09 9.22 -8.71
CA ALA A 172 1.02 10.23 -7.66
C ALA A 172 1.04 11.65 -8.24
N ARG A 173 1.94 11.96 -9.19
CA ARG A 173 1.98 13.26 -9.86
C ARG A 173 0.66 13.59 -10.56
N ARG A 174 0.02 12.59 -11.18
CA ARG A 174 -1.31 12.74 -11.78
C ARG A 174 -2.38 13.03 -10.72
N ASN A 175 -2.42 12.23 -9.66
CA ASN A 175 -3.44 12.31 -8.61
C ASN A 175 -3.34 13.62 -7.81
N PHE A 176 -2.13 14.12 -7.59
CA PHE A 176 -1.87 15.30 -6.77
C PHE A 176 -1.58 16.58 -7.56
N ALA A 177 -1.77 16.58 -8.89
CA ALA A 177 -1.41 17.70 -9.77
C ALA A 177 -2.00 19.06 -9.36
N ASN A 178 -3.19 19.05 -8.73
CA ASN A 178 -3.92 20.25 -8.32
C ASN A 178 -3.72 20.63 -6.84
N TYR A 179 -2.83 19.94 -6.11
CA TYR A 179 -2.57 20.18 -4.69
C TYR A 179 -1.20 20.79 -4.47
N ALA A 180 -1.15 22.12 -4.35
CA ALA A 180 0.10 22.88 -4.21
C ALA A 180 0.86 22.58 -2.90
N ASN A 181 0.18 22.03 -1.89
CA ASN A 181 0.77 21.67 -0.61
C ASN A 181 1.30 20.21 -0.55
N VAL A 182 1.32 19.50 -1.68
CA VAL A 182 1.89 18.15 -1.80
C VAL A 182 3.21 18.19 -2.57
N GLU A 183 4.30 17.83 -1.90
CA GLU A 183 5.63 17.67 -2.49
C GLU A 183 5.87 16.18 -2.77
N ILE A 184 6.16 15.83 -4.02
CA ILE A 184 6.55 14.46 -4.41
C ILE A 184 8.05 14.40 -4.63
N VAL A 185 8.73 13.61 -3.81
CA VAL A 185 10.17 13.41 -3.87
C VAL A 185 10.49 12.02 -4.43
N GLU A 186 11.12 12.01 -5.60
CA GLU A 186 11.52 10.78 -6.27
C GLU A 186 12.88 10.30 -5.76
N GLY A 187 12.88 9.14 -5.12
CA GLY A 187 14.08 8.50 -4.62
C GLY A 187 13.87 7.58 -3.42
N LYS A 188 14.95 6.90 -3.06
CA LYS A 188 15.01 6.06 -1.86
C LYS A 188 14.82 6.89 -0.60
N VAL A 189 13.92 6.46 0.28
CA VAL A 189 13.65 7.09 1.59
C VAL A 189 14.95 7.35 2.34
N GLU A 190 15.82 6.36 2.36
CA GLU A 190 17.17 6.34 2.91
C GLU A 190 18.06 7.53 2.50
N ARG A 191 17.87 8.02 1.28
CA ARG A 191 18.67 9.07 0.63
C ARG A 191 17.96 10.41 0.78
N GLU A 192 16.68 10.46 0.46
CA GLU A 192 15.91 11.69 0.34
C GLU A 192 15.50 12.26 1.70
N LEU A 193 15.23 11.41 2.70
CA LEU A 193 14.74 11.88 4.01
C LEU A 193 15.73 12.81 4.72
N LYS A 194 17.04 12.69 4.44
CA LYS A 194 18.10 13.55 5.00
C LYS A 194 17.98 15.02 4.62
N ARG A 195 17.19 15.35 3.59
CA ARG A 195 16.97 16.72 3.12
C ARG A 195 16.06 17.52 4.05
N PHE A 196 15.42 16.84 4.99
CA PHE A 196 14.40 17.38 5.86
C PHE A 196 14.87 17.38 7.32
N VAL A 197 14.44 18.40 8.07
CA VAL A 197 14.92 18.64 9.44
C VAL A 197 13.78 18.73 10.48
N LYS A 198 12.52 18.70 10.03
CA LYS A 198 11.34 18.77 10.90
C LYS A 198 10.13 18.14 10.20
N GLY A 199 9.30 17.44 10.96
CA GLY A 199 8.00 16.95 10.54
C GLY A 199 7.11 16.71 11.76
N ASP A 200 5.80 16.84 11.61
CA ASP A 200 4.87 16.70 12.73
C ASP A 200 4.37 15.26 12.83
N VAL A 201 4.08 14.63 11.69
CA VAL A 201 3.61 13.25 11.59
C VAL A 201 4.35 12.53 10.48
N VAL A 202 4.71 11.27 10.71
CA VAL A 202 5.35 10.41 9.71
C VAL A 202 4.54 9.12 9.61
N ILE A 203 4.19 8.72 8.38
CA ILE A 203 3.59 7.44 8.04
C ILE A 203 4.62 6.66 7.21
N ILE A 204 4.85 5.40 7.55
CA ILE A 204 5.72 4.50 6.79
C ILE A 204 5.00 3.19 6.46
N ASP A 205 5.15 2.73 5.21
CA ASP A 205 4.72 1.40 4.72
C ASP A 205 5.92 0.68 4.06
N PRO A 206 6.94 0.28 4.84
CA PRO A 206 8.18 -0.25 4.29
C PRO A 206 8.01 -1.66 3.70
N PRO A 207 8.97 -2.13 2.88
CA PRO A 207 8.99 -3.52 2.42
C PRO A 207 9.08 -4.51 3.59
N ARG A 208 8.82 -5.80 3.31
CA ARG A 208 8.85 -6.90 4.32
C ARG A 208 10.13 -7.02 5.14
N SER A 209 11.24 -6.43 4.69
CA SER A 209 12.47 -6.37 5.49
C SER A 209 12.37 -5.46 6.71
N GLY A 210 11.39 -4.55 6.73
CA GLY A 210 11.29 -3.40 7.63
C GLY A 210 12.03 -2.17 7.09
N ALA A 211 11.93 -1.06 7.81
CA ALA A 211 12.63 0.19 7.53
C ALA A 211 14.09 0.14 7.99
N GLY A 212 14.35 -0.56 9.10
CA GLY A 212 15.68 -0.73 9.67
C GLY A 212 16.25 0.52 10.34
N GLU A 213 17.31 0.32 11.13
CA GLU A 213 17.81 1.32 12.08
C GLU A 213 18.19 2.66 11.43
N ARG A 214 18.80 2.61 10.24
CA ARG A 214 19.26 3.82 9.57
C ARG A 214 18.11 4.74 9.18
N VAL A 215 17.02 4.18 8.64
CA VAL A 215 15.83 4.95 8.25
C VAL A 215 15.10 5.43 9.49
N ILE A 216 14.93 4.58 10.50
CA ILE A 216 14.33 4.96 11.78
C ILE A 216 15.04 6.17 12.38
N ARG A 217 16.38 6.16 12.48
CA ARG A 217 17.13 7.32 13.00
C ARG A 217 16.90 8.60 12.20
N GLN A 218 16.73 8.49 10.87
CA GLN A 218 16.42 9.64 10.02
C GLN A 218 14.99 10.17 10.26
N ILE A 219 14.03 9.26 10.45
CA ILE A 219 12.65 9.62 10.83
C ILE A 219 12.65 10.35 12.16
N LEU A 220 13.35 9.83 13.17
CA LEU A 220 13.38 10.43 14.50
C LEU A 220 14.11 11.78 14.53
N ALA A 221 15.02 12.03 13.58
CA ALA A 221 15.65 13.35 13.41
C ALA A 221 14.65 14.44 13.00
N LEU A 222 13.52 14.07 12.37
CA LEU A 222 12.41 15.00 12.11
C LEU A 222 11.64 15.38 13.38
N SER A 223 11.86 14.66 14.49
CA SER A 223 11.15 14.79 15.75
C SER A 223 9.62 14.74 15.62
N PRO A 224 9.04 13.75 14.92
CA PRO A 224 7.61 13.66 14.75
C PRO A 224 6.89 13.50 16.09
N ARG A 225 5.76 14.19 16.25
CA ARG A 225 4.85 13.96 17.38
C ARG A 225 4.27 12.54 17.34
N THR A 226 4.03 12.03 16.12
CA THR A 226 3.42 10.73 15.90
C THR A 226 4.05 10.04 14.70
N LEU A 227 4.48 8.79 14.89
CA LEU A 227 4.95 7.91 13.83
C LEU A 227 3.96 6.76 13.68
N ILE A 228 3.41 6.60 12.48
CA ILE A 228 2.55 5.47 12.12
C ILE A 228 3.34 4.51 11.25
N TYR A 229 3.32 3.23 11.63
CA TYR A 229 3.98 2.15 10.91
C TYR A 229 2.91 1.18 10.41
N VAL A 230 2.79 1.05 9.09
CA VAL A 230 1.98 0.04 8.41
C VAL A 230 2.90 -1.12 8.02
N ALA A 231 2.54 -2.35 8.38
CA ALA A 231 3.41 -3.51 8.21
C ALA A 231 2.65 -4.78 7.84
N CYS A 232 3.04 -5.39 6.73
CA CYS A 232 2.56 -6.72 6.32
C CYS A 232 3.37 -7.90 6.92
N ASP A 233 4.42 -7.60 7.69
CA ASP A 233 5.29 -8.57 8.38
C ASP A 233 5.43 -8.18 9.86
N PRO A 234 4.74 -8.89 10.78
CA PRO A 234 4.81 -8.60 12.22
C PRO A 234 6.21 -8.75 12.82
N ALA A 235 7.06 -9.62 12.27
CA ALA A 235 8.41 -9.83 12.78
C ALA A 235 9.33 -8.65 12.42
N ALA A 236 9.14 -8.05 11.23
CA ALA A 236 9.82 -6.81 10.88
C ALA A 236 9.40 -5.65 11.77
N LEU A 237 8.08 -5.49 11.99
CA LEU A 237 7.53 -4.48 12.89
C LEU A 237 8.10 -4.62 14.31
N ALA A 238 8.20 -5.84 14.84
CA ALA A 238 8.75 -6.09 16.18
C ALA A 238 10.23 -5.67 16.30
N ARG A 239 11.06 -5.99 15.29
CA ARG A 239 12.48 -5.55 15.28
C ARG A 239 12.62 -4.04 15.22
N ASP A 240 11.82 -3.39 14.38
CA ASP A 240 11.85 -1.93 14.25
C ASP A 240 11.27 -1.23 15.48
N THR A 241 10.30 -1.85 16.16
CA THR A 241 9.77 -1.40 17.47
C THR A 241 10.88 -1.35 18.52
N GLU A 242 11.72 -2.39 18.61
CA GLU A 242 12.85 -2.40 19.55
C GLU A 242 13.81 -1.22 19.29
N ILE A 243 14.05 -0.90 18.01
CA ILE A 243 14.89 0.24 17.63
C ILE A 243 14.23 1.55 18.07
N LEU A 244 12.93 1.73 17.79
CA LEU A 244 12.18 2.93 18.17
C LEU A 244 12.19 3.16 19.68
N GLU A 245 11.99 2.11 20.46
CA GLU A 245 12.00 2.19 21.93
C GLU A 245 13.37 2.59 22.49
N ARG A 246 14.47 2.19 21.83
CA ARG A 246 15.83 2.64 22.20
C ARG A 246 16.07 4.13 21.98
N PHE A 247 15.23 4.80 21.19
CA PHE A 247 15.30 6.24 20.90
C PHE A 247 14.08 7.00 21.42
N ASP A 248 13.51 6.53 22.54
CA ASP A 248 12.42 7.19 23.25
C ASP A 248 11.10 7.30 22.47
N TYR A 249 10.83 6.41 21.51
CA TYR A 249 9.50 6.28 20.91
C TYR A 249 8.83 5.00 21.39
N ALA A 250 7.74 5.13 22.14
CA ALA A 250 6.97 4.01 22.67
C ALA A 250 5.89 3.59 21.67
N LEU A 251 5.65 2.28 21.57
CA LEU A 251 4.43 1.75 20.97
C LEU A 251 3.24 2.16 21.87
N ASP A 252 2.32 2.94 21.32
CA ASP A 252 1.14 3.49 22.00
C ASP A 252 -0.14 2.71 21.67
N GLY A 253 -0.22 2.21 20.43
CA GLY A 253 -1.36 1.43 19.97
C GLY A 253 -1.00 0.62 18.73
N ILE A 254 -1.69 -0.49 18.54
CA ILE A 254 -1.56 -1.35 17.37
C ILE A 254 -2.90 -1.97 17.04
N ARG A 255 -3.22 -2.03 15.75
CA ARG A 255 -4.35 -2.78 15.19
C ARG A 255 -3.81 -3.75 14.15
N ALA A 256 -4.47 -4.90 14.00
CA ALA A 256 -4.11 -5.90 13.02
C ALA A 256 -5.35 -6.30 12.22
N PHE A 257 -5.17 -6.57 10.93
CA PHE A 257 -6.24 -6.81 9.96
C PHE A 257 -5.93 -8.03 9.11
N ASP A 258 -6.93 -8.89 8.91
CA ASP A 258 -6.89 -9.94 7.89
C ASP A 258 -7.28 -9.37 6.52
N LEU A 259 -6.31 -8.72 5.86
CA LEU A 259 -6.47 -8.22 4.49
C LEU A 259 -6.11 -9.25 3.42
N PHE A 260 -5.70 -10.44 3.82
CA PHE A 260 -5.41 -11.54 2.92
C PHE A 260 -6.03 -12.85 3.42
N PRO A 261 -7.38 -12.92 3.54
CA PRO A 261 -8.06 -14.10 4.04
C PRO A 261 -7.65 -15.36 3.30
N MET A 262 -7.61 -16.48 4.02
CA MET A 262 -7.12 -17.79 3.55
C MET A 262 -5.60 -17.85 3.31
N THR A 263 -4.84 -16.88 3.83
CA THR A 263 -3.38 -16.87 3.78
C THR A 263 -2.79 -16.67 5.18
N GLN A 264 -1.47 -16.69 5.31
CA GLN A 264 -0.75 -16.44 6.56
C GLN A 264 -0.44 -14.94 6.81
N HIS A 265 -0.83 -14.06 5.89
CA HIS A 265 -0.46 -12.65 5.94
C HIS A 265 -1.39 -11.87 6.87
N ILE A 266 -0.80 -11.02 7.71
CA ILE A 266 -1.51 -10.11 8.60
C ILE A 266 -0.96 -8.71 8.32
N GLU A 267 -1.85 -7.74 8.18
CA GLU A 267 -1.48 -6.34 8.05
C GLU A 267 -1.65 -5.65 9.40
N SER A 268 -0.65 -4.92 9.86
CA SER A 268 -0.68 -4.22 11.15
C SER A 268 -0.49 -2.73 10.95
N VAL A 269 -1.21 -1.92 11.73
CA VAL A 269 -1.02 -0.47 11.84
C VAL A 269 -0.63 -0.18 13.28
N ALA A 270 0.57 0.35 13.49
CA ALA A 270 1.10 0.66 14.81
C ALA A 270 1.40 2.15 14.96
N ARG A 271 1.05 2.71 16.11
CA ARG A 271 1.32 4.09 16.49
C ARG A 271 2.47 4.14 17.48
N PHE A 272 3.42 5.01 17.19
CA PHE A 272 4.52 5.35 18.09
C PHE A 272 4.49 6.82 18.46
N ILE A 273 4.68 7.10 19.74
CA ILE A 273 4.76 8.46 20.28
C ILE A 273 6.05 8.62 21.06
N ARG A 274 6.59 9.84 21.08
CA ARG A 274 7.75 10.14 21.89
C ARG A 274 7.40 10.03 23.37
N ARG A 275 8.21 9.31 24.14
CA ARG A 275 8.14 9.32 25.62
C ARG A 275 8.49 10.74 26.09
N GLY A 276 7.58 11.33 26.85
CA GLY A 276 7.74 12.66 27.45
C GLY A 276 8.87 12.71 28.47
#